data_AF-A0A2R6FJK5-F1
#
_entry.id   AF-A0A2R6FJK5-F1
#
_cell.length_a   1.000
_cell.length_b   1.000
_cell.length_c   1.000
_cell.angle_alpha   90.00
_cell.angle_beta   90.00
_cell.angle_gamma   90.00
#
_symmetry.space_group_name_H-M   'P 1'
#
loop_
_entity.id
_entity.type
_entity.pdbx_description
1 polymer ?
#
loop_
_entity_poly.entity_id
_entity_poly.type
_entity_poly.pdbx_seq_one_letter_code
_entity_poly.pdbx_strand_id
1 'polypeptide(L)'
;MRLFAELEPAAYEEVQQLVQEEKYDSVEQFLRVAAQNQLAIERSQEDTDQSNQSTTTEESGIRHWSYSPPQEIPTGPPFGEHRDGILLFSQYYRFFPLKCALYKLAELSADTGGAVPLKEARKYIAEEVWPIREAIVDWEDRHDIKKQNRKSTGFPKDKDQSMKRFLDHYVGKVQTQKGQADGFGHDLGYVSFQEDGMDWEIQLSLKGSRFIQIDNPLLENGPDAPTLSEEEQAFIITTIRNEMDEEYRFMKHVYNILEEGEGAYTNYLDKFRDFLEDSPAIGDDPSDNNVRSNAGGAISRMVELGILERGRRRGWYNTNRHPDKYDSVNIIP
;
A
#
# COMPACT_ATOMS: atom_id res chain seq x y z
N MET A 1 -27.93 -25.82 8.85
CA MET A 1 -29.15 -25.60 8.04
C MET A 1 -28.94 -26.30 6.71
N ARG A 2 -29.82 -27.24 6.31
CA ARG A 2 -29.73 -27.89 4.99
C ARG A 2 -30.65 -27.14 4.03
N LEU A 3 -30.07 -26.45 3.06
CA LEU A 3 -30.80 -25.83 1.96
C LEU A 3 -31.05 -26.91 0.90
N PHE A 4 -32.31 -27.24 0.64
CA PHE A 4 -32.71 -28.03 -0.51
C PHE A 4 -33.06 -27.05 -1.62
N ALA A 5 -32.12 -26.81 -2.53
CA ALA A 5 -32.39 -26.07 -3.76
C ALA A 5 -32.67 -27.09 -4.86
N GLU A 6 -33.89 -27.09 -5.40
CA GLU A 6 -34.21 -27.82 -6.62
C GLU A 6 -33.65 -27.03 -7.80
N LEU A 7 -32.47 -27.44 -8.27
CA LEU A 7 -31.89 -26.90 -9.51
C LEU A 7 -32.52 -27.62 -10.70
N GLU A 8 -32.90 -26.86 -11.72
CA GLU A 8 -33.30 -27.48 -12.98
C GLU A 8 -32.12 -28.29 -13.57
N PRO A 9 -32.37 -29.45 -14.20
CA PRO A 9 -31.31 -30.31 -14.72
C PRO A 9 -30.31 -29.59 -15.64
N ALA A 10 -30.79 -28.68 -16.49
CA ALA A 10 -29.95 -27.90 -17.38
C ALA A 10 -29.00 -26.95 -16.62
N ALA A 11 -29.49 -26.30 -15.56
CA ALA A 11 -28.65 -25.44 -14.71
C ALA A 11 -27.60 -26.25 -13.95
N TYR A 12 -27.95 -27.47 -13.51
CA TYR A 12 -26.98 -28.35 -12.86
C TYR A 12 -25.88 -28.83 -13.83
N GLU A 13 -26.22 -29.13 -15.08
CA GLU A 13 -25.26 -29.49 -16.13
C GLU A 13 -24.28 -28.34 -16.44
N GLU A 14 -24.77 -27.11 -16.54
CA GLU A 14 -23.91 -25.92 -16.71
C GLU A 14 -22.96 -25.74 -15.52
N VAL A 15 -23.44 -25.91 -14.29
CA VAL A 15 -22.60 -25.82 -13.09
C VAL A 15 -21.55 -26.93 -13.08
N GLN A 16 -21.90 -28.16 -13.46
CA GLN A 16 -20.93 -29.24 -13.58
C GLN A 16 -19.88 -28.95 -14.65
N GLN A 17 -20.25 -28.34 -15.78
CA GLN A 17 -19.29 -27.95 -16.80
C GLN A 17 -18.31 -26.90 -16.26
N LEU A 18 -18.78 -25.92 -15.49
CA LEU A 18 -17.90 -24.93 -14.86
C LEU A 18 -16.93 -25.56 -13.84
N VAL A 19 -17.35 -26.63 -13.15
CA VAL A 19 -16.47 -27.41 -12.27
C VAL A 19 -15.46 -28.24 -13.08
N GLN A 20 -15.88 -28.85 -14.19
CA GLN A 20 -14.98 -29.58 -15.09
C GLN A 20 -13.96 -28.66 -15.79
N GLU A 21 -14.32 -27.40 -16.02
CA GLU A 21 -13.43 -26.36 -16.54
C GLU A 21 -12.51 -25.77 -15.45
N GLU A 22 -12.50 -26.36 -14.24
CA GLU A 22 -11.67 -25.94 -13.09
C GLU A 22 -11.90 -24.47 -12.67
N LYS A 23 -13.07 -23.90 -12.99
CA LYS A 23 -13.47 -22.57 -12.52
C LYS A 23 -13.98 -22.58 -11.08
N TYR A 24 -14.42 -23.75 -10.61
CA TYR A 24 -14.87 -24.02 -9.26
C TYR A 24 -14.45 -25.45 -8.89
N ASP A 25 -14.03 -25.68 -7.64
CA ASP A 25 -13.61 -26.96 -7.09
C ASP A 25 -14.76 -27.95 -6.93
N SER A 26 -15.98 -27.44 -6.73
CA SER A 26 -17.17 -28.26 -6.58
C SER A 26 -18.46 -27.48 -6.85
N VAL A 27 -19.53 -28.22 -7.11
CA VAL A 27 -20.89 -27.67 -7.24
C VAL A 27 -21.32 -26.92 -5.96
N GLU A 28 -20.89 -27.41 -4.78
CA GLU A 28 -21.20 -26.77 -3.50
C GLU A 28 -20.50 -25.41 -3.36
N GLN A 29 -19.24 -25.31 -3.78
CA GLN A 29 -18.52 -24.03 -3.80
C GLN A 29 -19.17 -23.04 -4.77
N PHE A 30 -19.56 -23.49 -5.97
CA PHE A 30 -20.32 -22.66 -6.91
C PHE A 30 -21.59 -22.11 -6.28
N LEU A 31 -22.42 -22.95 -5.65
CA LEU A 31 -23.68 -22.53 -5.05
C LEU A 31 -23.47 -21.55 -3.89
N ARG A 32 -22.41 -21.74 -3.09
CA ARG A 32 -22.06 -20.80 -2.03
C ARG A 32 -21.68 -19.43 -2.60
N VAL A 33 -20.83 -19.40 -3.62
CA VAL A 33 -20.41 -18.16 -4.30
C VAL A 33 -21.59 -17.48 -4.97
N ALA A 34 -22.45 -18.23 -5.66
CA ALA A 34 -23.65 -17.69 -6.30
C ALA A 34 -24.62 -17.08 -5.28
N ALA A 35 -24.85 -17.76 -4.16
CA ALA A 35 -25.70 -17.24 -3.08
C ALA A 35 -25.11 -15.97 -2.44
N GLN A 36 -23.79 -15.93 -2.23
CA GLN A 36 -23.10 -14.75 -1.70
C GLN A 36 -23.18 -13.57 -2.67
N ASN A 37 -22.97 -13.80 -3.96
CA ASN A 37 -23.11 -12.78 -5.01
C ASN A 37 -24.54 -12.24 -5.09
N GLN A 38 -25.55 -13.12 -5.02
CA GLN A 38 -26.95 -12.70 -5.05
C GLN A 38 -27.33 -11.85 -3.84
N LEU A 39 -26.88 -12.21 -2.64
CA LEU A 39 -27.08 -11.41 -1.43
C LEU A 39 -26.39 -10.05 -1.49
N ALA A 40 -25.20 -9.97 -2.10
CA ALA A 40 -24.50 -8.70 -2.32
C ALA A 40 -25.25 -7.77 -3.31
N ILE A 41 -25.83 -8.34 -4.37
CA ILE A 41 -26.67 -7.61 -5.32
C ILE A 41 -27.96 -7.13 -4.65
N GLU A 42 -28.60 -7.95 -3.82
CA GLU A 42 -29.84 -7.58 -3.14
C GLU A 42 -29.62 -6.48 -2.09
N ARG A 43 -28.52 -6.54 -1.32
CA ARG A 43 -28.16 -5.49 -0.35
C ARG A 43 -27.84 -4.16 -1.02
N SER A 44 -27.15 -4.18 -2.17
CA SER A 44 -26.88 -2.96 -2.93
C SER A 44 -28.13 -2.37 -3.63
N GLN A 45 -29.14 -3.20 -3.92
CA GLN A 45 -30.43 -2.73 -4.44
C GLN A 45 -31.33 -2.13 -3.35
N GLU A 46 -31.34 -2.68 -2.13
CA GLU A 46 -32.08 -2.12 -1.00
C GLU A 46 -31.56 -0.73 -0.58
N ASP A 47 -30.25 -0.46 -0.73
CA ASP A 47 -29.67 0.87 -0.51
C ASP A 47 -30.00 1.88 -1.63
N THR A 48 -30.35 1.39 -2.83
CA THR A 48 -30.68 2.26 -3.98
C THR A 48 -32.13 2.75 -3.93
N ASP A 49 -33.06 1.95 -3.39
CA ASP A 49 -34.50 2.27 -3.39
C ASP A 49 -34.95 3.25 -2.30
N GLN A 50 -34.09 3.58 -1.31
CA GLN A 50 -34.40 4.61 -0.31
C GLN A 50 -34.01 6.04 -0.71
N SER A 51 -33.32 6.26 -1.84
CA SER A 51 -32.83 7.59 -2.23
C SER A 51 -33.68 8.32 -3.30
N ASN A 52 -34.71 7.67 -3.86
CA ASN A 52 -35.51 8.26 -4.93
C ASN A 52 -36.66 9.14 -4.42
N GLN A 53 -36.31 10.29 -3.83
CA GLN A 53 -37.13 11.50 -3.85
C GLN A 53 -36.30 12.73 -3.44
N SER A 54 -35.66 13.37 -4.43
CA SER A 54 -35.84 14.82 -4.70
C SER A 54 -34.73 15.41 -5.60
N THR A 55 -35.21 15.97 -6.72
CA THR A 55 -34.67 17.10 -7.50
C THR A 55 -33.29 17.02 -8.14
N THR A 56 -33.35 16.83 -9.46
CA THR A 56 -32.54 17.46 -10.51
C THR A 56 -31.86 18.78 -10.09
N THR A 57 -30.53 18.76 -9.98
CA THR A 57 -29.65 19.90 -10.32
C THR A 57 -28.30 19.34 -10.75
N GLU A 58 -27.90 19.63 -11.99
CA GLU A 58 -26.54 19.44 -12.49
C GLU A 58 -25.61 20.41 -11.74
N GLU A 59 -24.69 19.93 -10.90
CA GLU A 59 -23.53 20.70 -10.44
C GLU A 59 -22.45 19.78 -9.80
N SER A 60 -21.27 19.75 -10.41
CA SER A 60 -19.94 19.33 -9.89
C SER A 60 -19.83 18.07 -9.01
N GLY A 61 -19.13 17.06 -9.54
CA GLY A 61 -18.79 15.80 -8.86
C GLY A 61 -18.23 15.98 -7.45
N ILE A 62 -19.03 15.54 -6.48
CA ILE A 62 -18.63 15.36 -5.08
C ILE A 62 -17.57 14.26 -5.08
N ARG A 63 -16.33 14.66 -4.81
CA ARG A 63 -15.21 13.74 -4.59
C ARG A 63 -15.35 13.14 -3.21
N HIS A 64 -15.38 11.82 -3.11
CA HIS A 64 -15.36 11.09 -1.85
C HIS A 64 -13.99 11.23 -1.17
N TRP A 65 -13.75 12.38 -0.55
CA TRP A 65 -12.65 12.61 0.41
C TRP A 65 -13.11 12.20 1.82
N SER A 66 -13.60 10.98 1.96
CA SER A 66 -14.01 10.48 3.27
C SER A 66 -13.75 8.99 3.31
N TYR A 67 -12.87 8.59 4.21
CA TYR A 67 -12.61 7.18 4.50
C TYR A 67 -12.85 6.94 5.98
N SER A 68 -13.45 5.81 6.31
CA SER A 68 -13.61 5.35 7.69
C SER A 68 -13.19 3.89 7.75
N PRO A 69 -12.11 3.54 8.47
CA PRO A 69 -11.69 2.15 8.58
C PRO A 69 -12.76 1.32 9.27
N PRO A 70 -12.91 0.03 8.92
CA PRO A 70 -13.77 -0.89 9.68
C PRO A 70 -13.36 -0.91 11.16
N GLN A 71 -14.34 -1.01 12.06
CA GLN A 71 -14.07 -1.08 13.50
C GLN A 71 -13.35 -2.37 13.89
N GLU A 72 -13.74 -3.49 13.26
CA GLU A 72 -13.11 -4.78 13.45
C GLU A 72 -12.45 -5.19 12.14
N ILE A 73 -11.13 -5.33 12.17
CA ILE A 73 -10.33 -5.73 11.02
C ILE A 73 -9.67 -7.06 11.36
N PRO A 74 -9.98 -8.15 10.65
CA PRO A 74 -9.25 -9.40 10.79
C PRO A 74 -7.76 -9.19 10.51
N THR A 75 -6.90 -9.75 11.37
CA THR A 75 -5.44 -9.61 11.23
C THR A 75 -4.75 -10.96 11.28
N GLY A 76 -3.62 -11.06 10.58
CA GLY A 76 -2.75 -12.24 10.61
C GLY A 76 -1.35 -11.93 11.16
N PRO A 77 -0.57 -12.97 11.47
CA PRO A 77 0.86 -12.79 11.75
C PRO A 77 1.56 -12.27 10.49
N PRO A 78 2.52 -11.34 10.60
CA PRO A 78 3.29 -10.91 9.44
C PRO A 78 4.05 -12.10 8.83
N PHE A 79 4.13 -12.15 7.49
CA PHE A 79 4.93 -13.18 6.81
C PHE A 79 6.42 -12.89 7.05
N GLY A 80 7.17 -13.87 7.56
CA GLY A 80 8.59 -13.72 7.92
C GLY A 80 8.83 -12.89 9.18
N GLU A 81 9.84 -13.27 9.96
CA GLU A 81 10.14 -12.65 11.27
C GLU A 81 11.40 -11.76 11.28
N HIS A 82 12.27 -11.86 10.27
CA HIS A 82 13.56 -11.17 10.26
C HIS A 82 13.61 -10.06 9.20
N ARG A 83 13.58 -8.80 9.66
CA ARG A 83 13.62 -7.59 8.81
C ARG A 83 14.86 -6.71 9.03
N ASP A 84 15.70 -7.07 10.01
CA ASP A 84 16.83 -6.25 10.46
C ASP A 84 17.82 -5.90 9.34
N GLY A 85 18.05 -6.84 8.41
CA GLY A 85 18.99 -6.68 7.29
C GLY A 85 18.37 -6.16 6.00
N ILE A 86 17.15 -5.62 6.02
CA ILE A 86 16.47 -5.13 4.81
C ILE A 86 16.76 -3.65 4.60
N LEU A 87 17.19 -3.31 3.37
CA LEU A 87 17.04 -1.97 2.81
C LEU A 87 15.79 -1.92 1.94
N LEU A 88 14.93 -0.94 2.18
CA LEU A 88 13.69 -0.80 1.41
C LEU A 88 14.01 -0.52 -0.05
N PHE A 89 13.37 -1.26 -0.94
CA PHE A 89 13.55 -1.12 -2.38
C PHE A 89 13.45 0.36 -2.81
N SER A 90 14.36 0.80 -3.68
CA SER A 90 14.47 2.22 -4.08
C SER A 90 13.19 2.85 -4.62
N GLN A 91 12.21 2.04 -5.07
CA GLN A 91 10.92 2.52 -5.59
C GLN A 91 9.82 2.59 -4.53
N TYR A 92 10.08 2.11 -3.32
CA TYR A 92 9.19 2.23 -2.15
C TYR A 92 9.45 3.57 -1.45
N TYR A 93 8.93 4.67 -2.02
CA TYR A 93 9.21 6.03 -1.52
C TYR A 93 7.97 6.90 -1.29
N ARG A 94 6.76 6.34 -1.42
CA ARG A 94 5.50 7.05 -1.15
C ARG A 94 4.62 6.19 -0.27
N PHE A 95 4.28 6.67 0.92
CA PHE A 95 3.48 5.91 1.88
C PHE A 95 1.97 6.12 1.70
N PHE A 96 1.56 7.25 1.12
CA PHE A 96 0.14 7.51 0.88
C PHE A 96 -0.53 6.51 -0.09
N PRO A 97 0.07 6.13 -1.24
CA PRO A 97 -0.51 5.08 -2.08
C PRO A 97 -0.55 3.70 -1.40
N LEU A 98 0.41 3.41 -0.51
CA LEU A 98 0.36 2.22 0.34
C LEU A 98 -0.87 2.26 1.26
N LYS A 99 -1.09 3.38 1.95
CA LYS A 99 -2.24 3.58 2.84
C LYS A 99 -3.56 3.30 2.12
N CYS A 100 -3.77 3.84 0.90
CA CYS A 100 -4.96 3.56 0.10
C CYS A 100 -5.13 2.06 -0.21
N ALA A 101 -4.05 1.34 -0.54
CA ALA A 101 -4.12 -0.09 -0.79
C ALA A 101 -4.49 -0.88 0.49
N LEU A 102 -3.89 -0.51 1.63
CA LEU A 102 -4.18 -1.15 2.93
C LEU A 102 -5.62 -0.89 3.39
N TYR A 103 -6.15 0.30 3.11
CA TYR A 103 -7.53 0.64 3.41
C TYR A 103 -8.52 -0.24 2.68
N LYS A 104 -8.34 -0.42 1.37
CA LYS A 104 -9.22 -1.30 0.62
C LYS A 104 -9.05 -2.77 1.04
N LEU A 105 -7.82 -3.18 1.36
CA LEU A 105 -7.59 -4.52 1.91
C LEU A 105 -8.33 -4.73 3.25
N ALA A 106 -8.35 -3.73 4.14
CA ALA A 106 -9.06 -3.81 5.40
C ALA A 106 -10.57 -3.98 5.23
N GLU A 107 -11.17 -3.23 4.29
CA GLU A 107 -12.57 -3.34 3.91
C GLU A 107 -12.89 -4.76 3.42
N LEU A 108 -12.13 -5.26 2.45
CA LEU A 108 -12.31 -6.61 1.90
C LEU A 108 -12.16 -7.69 2.98
N SER A 109 -11.18 -7.56 3.88
CA SER A 109 -10.99 -8.50 4.98
C SER A 109 -12.12 -8.44 5.99
N ALA A 110 -12.66 -7.25 6.30
CA ALA A 110 -13.81 -7.12 7.19
C ALA A 110 -15.07 -7.74 6.59
N ASP A 111 -15.32 -7.52 5.29
CA ASP A 111 -16.49 -8.05 4.59
C ASP A 111 -16.47 -9.59 4.48
N THR A 112 -15.29 -10.16 4.29
CA THR A 112 -15.10 -11.62 4.21
C THR A 112 -14.91 -12.28 5.57
N GLY A 113 -14.64 -11.50 6.62
CA GLY A 113 -14.34 -11.98 7.96
C GLY A 113 -12.94 -12.59 8.11
N GLY A 114 -12.02 -12.36 7.17
CA GLY A 114 -10.69 -12.96 7.20
C GLY A 114 -9.74 -12.52 6.07
N ALA A 115 -8.85 -13.43 5.71
CA ALA A 115 -7.93 -13.23 4.60
C ALA A 115 -8.67 -13.34 3.26
N VAL A 116 -8.16 -12.63 2.27
CA VAL A 116 -8.78 -12.53 0.94
C VAL A 116 -7.81 -13.07 -0.09
N PRO A 117 -8.26 -13.82 -1.11
CA PRO A 117 -7.39 -14.25 -2.19
C PRO A 117 -6.63 -13.07 -2.81
N LEU A 118 -5.30 -13.18 -2.91
CA LEU A 118 -4.41 -12.10 -3.37
C LEU A 118 -4.82 -11.57 -4.75
N LYS A 119 -5.29 -12.45 -5.64
CA LYS A 119 -5.77 -12.09 -6.97
C LYS A 119 -7.01 -11.18 -6.91
N GLU A 120 -7.94 -11.46 -5.99
CA GLU A 120 -9.13 -10.66 -5.77
C GLU A 120 -8.78 -9.32 -5.12
N ALA A 121 -7.96 -9.34 -4.05
CA ALA A 121 -7.48 -8.12 -3.40
C ALA A 121 -6.83 -7.17 -4.41
N ARG A 122 -5.95 -7.68 -5.28
CA ARG A 122 -5.29 -6.89 -6.34
C ARG A 122 -6.28 -6.29 -7.34
N LYS A 123 -7.35 -7.01 -7.70
CA LYS A 123 -8.39 -6.50 -8.60
C LYS A 123 -9.14 -5.33 -7.97
N TYR A 124 -9.69 -5.54 -6.77
CA TYR A 124 -10.50 -4.52 -6.08
C TYR A 124 -9.67 -3.29 -5.68
N ILE A 125 -8.43 -3.48 -5.26
CA ILE A 125 -7.52 -2.37 -4.97
C ILE A 125 -7.24 -1.55 -6.24
N ALA A 126 -7.07 -2.18 -7.40
CA ALA A 126 -6.86 -1.46 -8.67
C ALA A 126 -8.05 -0.57 -9.05
N GLU A 127 -9.27 -1.06 -8.80
CA GLU A 127 -10.51 -0.33 -9.03
C GLU A 127 -10.63 0.88 -8.08
N GLU A 128 -10.25 0.70 -6.81
CA GLU A 128 -10.35 1.74 -5.76
C GLU A 128 -9.34 2.88 -5.91
N VAL A 129 -8.06 2.55 -6.21
CA VAL A 129 -7.01 3.58 -6.22
C VAL A 129 -7.07 4.48 -7.45
N TRP A 130 -7.76 4.06 -8.51
CA TRP A 130 -7.80 4.80 -9.77
C TRP A 130 -8.59 6.12 -9.63
N PRO A 131 -9.83 6.15 -9.11
CA PRO A 131 -10.54 7.40 -8.83
C PRO A 131 -9.78 8.36 -7.91
N ILE A 132 -9.11 7.84 -6.86
CA ILE A 132 -8.30 8.66 -5.95
C ILE A 132 -7.18 9.36 -6.71
N ARG A 133 -6.44 8.62 -7.54
CA ARG A 133 -5.40 9.17 -8.41
C ARG A 133 -5.96 10.25 -9.33
N GLU A 134 -7.07 9.99 -10.04
CA GLU A 134 -7.67 10.96 -10.96
C GLU A 134 -8.04 12.27 -10.23
N ALA A 135 -8.62 12.16 -9.03
CA ALA A 135 -8.98 13.32 -8.22
C ALA A 135 -7.76 14.16 -7.82
N ILE A 136 -6.66 13.51 -7.41
CA ILE A 136 -5.40 14.19 -7.07
C ILE A 136 -4.78 14.84 -8.31
N VAL A 137 -4.69 14.12 -9.43
CA VAL A 137 -4.10 14.64 -10.67
C VAL A 137 -4.86 15.84 -11.20
N ASP A 138 -6.19 15.79 -11.22
CA ASP A 138 -6.98 16.94 -11.66
C ASP A 138 -6.77 18.15 -10.73
N TRP A 139 -6.67 17.95 -9.41
CA TRP A 139 -6.33 19.05 -8.50
C TRP A 139 -4.92 19.59 -8.77
N GLU A 140 -3.93 18.71 -8.98
CA GLU A 140 -2.55 19.10 -9.27
C GLU A 140 -2.42 19.92 -10.55
N ASP A 141 -3.14 19.52 -11.61
CA ASP A 141 -3.13 20.19 -12.89
C ASP A 141 -3.83 21.57 -12.79
N ARG A 142 -4.93 21.67 -12.03
CA ARG A 142 -5.61 22.96 -11.76
C ARG A 142 -4.78 23.94 -10.93
N HIS A 143 -3.86 23.44 -10.09
CA HIS A 143 -3.02 24.26 -9.20
C HIS A 143 -1.56 24.39 -9.70
N ASP A 144 -1.26 23.96 -10.93
CA ASP A 144 0.08 23.97 -11.54
C ASP A 144 1.16 23.36 -10.62
N ILE A 145 0.81 22.22 -10.00
CA ILE A 145 1.73 21.53 -9.11
C ILE A 145 2.87 20.92 -9.92
N LYS A 146 4.08 21.46 -9.69
CA LYS A 146 5.31 20.99 -10.32
C LYS A 146 5.52 19.50 -10.07
N LYS A 147 6.02 18.79 -11.08
CA LYS A 147 6.25 17.33 -11.08
C LYS A 147 6.90 16.79 -9.80
N GLN A 148 7.89 17.49 -9.25
CA GLN A 148 8.60 17.06 -8.04
C GLN A 148 7.79 17.14 -6.72
N ASN A 149 6.69 17.88 -6.74
CA ASN A 149 5.79 18.14 -5.61
C ASN A 149 4.43 17.44 -5.77
N ARG A 150 4.25 16.64 -6.84
CA ARG A 150 3.00 15.91 -7.08
C ARG A 150 2.79 14.82 -6.05
N LYS A 151 1.64 14.85 -5.37
CA LYS A 151 1.08 13.87 -4.45
C LYS A 151 0.58 12.61 -5.18
N SER A 152 0.22 12.73 -6.46
CA SER A 152 -0.12 11.60 -7.33
C SER A 152 1.07 10.69 -7.64
N THR A 153 2.29 11.11 -7.28
CA THR A 153 3.49 10.28 -7.43
C THR A 153 3.34 8.99 -6.63
N GLY A 154 3.64 7.85 -7.26
CA GLY A 154 3.54 6.52 -6.66
C GLY A 154 2.25 5.79 -7.03
N PHE A 155 1.18 6.51 -7.38
CA PHE A 155 0.00 5.92 -8.01
C PHE A 155 0.29 5.49 -9.46
N PRO A 156 -0.51 4.57 -10.02
CA PRO A 156 -0.39 4.17 -11.42
C PRO A 156 -0.71 5.34 -12.34
N LYS A 157 -0.12 5.38 -13.55
CA LYS A 157 -0.36 6.41 -14.56
C LYS A 157 -1.33 5.99 -15.66
N ASP A 158 -1.50 4.68 -15.80
CA ASP A 158 -2.32 3.97 -16.76
C ASP A 158 -2.85 2.70 -16.07
N LYS A 159 -3.93 2.14 -16.62
CA LYS A 159 -4.59 0.96 -16.05
C LYS A 159 -3.87 -0.36 -16.36
N ASP A 160 -2.76 -0.33 -17.09
CA ASP A 160 -2.07 -1.51 -17.59
C ASP A 160 -0.72 -1.72 -16.86
N GLN A 161 0.38 -1.22 -17.45
CA GLN A 161 1.73 -1.52 -16.99
C GLN A 161 2.04 -0.83 -15.67
N SER A 162 1.64 0.44 -15.51
CA SER A 162 1.90 1.14 -14.24
C SER A 162 0.95 0.69 -13.13
N MET A 163 -0.28 0.26 -13.45
CA MET A 163 -1.15 -0.44 -12.51
C MET A 163 -0.53 -1.75 -12.04
N LYS A 164 -0.02 -2.58 -12.94
CA LYS A 164 0.67 -3.81 -12.55
C LYS A 164 1.83 -3.52 -11.58
N ARG A 165 2.67 -2.52 -11.86
CA ARG A 165 3.77 -2.12 -10.98
C ARG A 165 3.27 -1.60 -9.63
N PHE A 166 2.20 -0.79 -9.64
CA PHE A 166 1.56 -0.33 -8.42
C PHE A 166 1.13 -1.52 -7.56
N LEU A 167 0.41 -2.48 -8.12
CA LEU A 167 -0.05 -3.66 -7.38
C LEU A 167 1.11 -4.51 -6.88
N ASP A 168 2.15 -4.74 -7.70
CA ASP A 168 3.34 -5.48 -7.30
C ASP A 168 4.07 -4.81 -6.12
N HIS A 169 4.09 -3.48 -6.06
CA HIS A 169 4.77 -2.74 -4.98
C HIS A 169 3.89 -2.53 -3.74
N TYR A 170 2.63 -2.16 -3.90
CA TYR A 170 1.81 -1.64 -2.79
C TYR A 170 0.81 -2.66 -2.24
N VAL A 171 0.42 -3.65 -3.04
CA VAL A 171 -0.38 -4.80 -2.57
C VAL A 171 0.52 -5.99 -2.29
N GLY A 172 1.51 -6.19 -3.15
CA GLY A 172 2.48 -7.27 -3.09
C GLY A 172 2.16 -8.39 -4.08
N LYS A 173 3.12 -9.29 -4.22
CA LYS A 173 3.09 -10.46 -5.10
C LYS A 173 3.82 -11.60 -4.40
N VAL A 174 3.58 -12.82 -4.86
CA VAL A 174 4.41 -13.96 -4.47
C VAL A 174 5.29 -14.36 -5.64
N GLN A 175 6.58 -14.49 -5.38
CA GLN A 175 7.54 -14.98 -6.35
C GLN A 175 7.37 -16.50 -6.48
N THR A 176 6.66 -16.94 -7.53
CA THR A 176 6.32 -18.35 -7.79
C THR A 176 7.51 -19.30 -7.73
N GLN A 177 8.72 -18.85 -8.06
CA GLN A 177 9.93 -19.69 -8.01
C GLN A 177 10.50 -19.88 -6.59
N LYS A 178 10.23 -18.95 -5.67
CA LYS A 178 10.80 -18.94 -4.32
C LYS A 178 9.76 -19.14 -3.22
N GLY A 179 8.47 -19.06 -3.56
CA GLY A 179 7.38 -19.05 -2.57
C GLY A 179 7.46 -17.86 -1.61
N GLN A 180 8.11 -16.77 -2.02
CA GLN A 180 8.38 -15.61 -1.15
C GLN A 180 7.45 -14.45 -1.53
N ALA A 181 6.73 -13.95 -0.53
CA ALA A 181 6.03 -12.68 -0.63
C ALA A 181 7.02 -11.53 -0.83
N ASP A 182 6.59 -10.51 -1.57
CA ASP A 182 7.36 -9.32 -1.90
C ASP A 182 6.39 -8.15 -2.05
N GLY A 183 6.77 -6.99 -1.53
CA GLY A 183 5.95 -5.78 -1.56
C GLY A 183 6.28 -4.83 -0.42
N PHE A 184 5.97 -3.56 -0.60
CA PHE A 184 6.26 -2.53 0.38
C PHE A 184 5.53 -2.74 1.72
N GLY A 185 4.24 -3.09 1.66
CA GLY A 185 3.48 -3.46 2.85
C GLY A 185 4.04 -4.72 3.53
N HIS A 186 4.62 -5.65 2.77
CA HIS A 186 5.24 -6.86 3.30
C HIS A 186 6.54 -6.55 4.04
N ASP A 187 7.42 -5.75 3.43
CA ASP A 187 8.70 -5.35 4.00
C ASP A 187 8.49 -4.58 5.32
N LEU A 188 7.49 -3.70 5.38
CA LEU A 188 7.10 -2.97 6.61
C LEU A 188 6.35 -3.85 7.63
N GLY A 189 6.00 -5.08 7.28
CA GLY A 189 5.22 -5.98 8.14
C GLY A 189 3.79 -5.48 8.37
N TYR A 190 3.20 -4.73 7.45
CA TYR A 190 1.82 -4.25 7.50
C TYR A 190 0.81 -5.26 6.97
N VAL A 191 1.25 -6.25 6.19
CA VAL A 191 0.38 -7.30 5.64
C VAL A 191 0.86 -8.68 6.06
N SER A 192 -0.09 -9.61 6.11
CA SER A 192 0.09 -11.05 6.31
C SER A 192 -0.18 -11.74 4.99
N PHE A 193 0.75 -12.58 4.55
CA PHE A 193 0.55 -13.51 3.44
C PHE A 193 0.39 -14.91 3.99
N GLN A 194 -0.61 -15.64 3.52
CA GLN A 194 -0.87 -17.02 3.92
C GLN A 194 -1.02 -17.87 2.66
N GLU A 195 -0.38 -19.03 2.67
CA GLU A 195 -0.54 -20.01 1.60
C GLU A 195 -1.84 -20.78 1.83
N ASP A 196 -2.70 -20.83 0.81
CA ASP A 196 -3.92 -21.64 0.80
C ASP A 196 -3.90 -22.57 -0.42
N GLY A 197 -3.40 -23.79 -0.20
CA GLY A 197 -3.22 -24.78 -1.28
C GLY A 197 -2.20 -24.32 -2.32
N MET A 198 -2.66 -24.01 -3.54
CA MET A 198 -1.83 -23.47 -4.64
C MET A 198 -1.96 -21.95 -4.78
N ASP A 199 -2.83 -21.32 -3.99
CA ASP A 199 -3.12 -19.91 -4.00
C ASP A 199 -2.56 -19.22 -2.75
N TRP A 200 -2.64 -17.89 -2.76
CA TRP A 200 -2.17 -17.05 -1.68
C TRP A 200 -3.27 -16.09 -1.25
N GLU A 201 -3.45 -15.99 0.05
CA GLU A 201 -4.34 -15.02 0.67
C GLU A 201 -3.54 -13.91 1.34
N ILE A 202 -4.19 -12.74 1.47
CA ILE A 202 -3.62 -11.55 2.06
C ILE A 202 -4.63 -10.89 3.01
N GLN A 203 -4.14 -10.38 4.12
CA GLN A 203 -4.86 -9.50 5.04
C GLN A 203 -3.90 -8.53 5.73
N LEU A 204 -4.41 -7.62 6.54
CA LEU A 204 -3.55 -6.78 7.38
C LEU A 204 -2.86 -7.61 8.47
N SER A 205 -1.68 -7.18 8.86
CA SER A 205 -1.13 -7.55 10.17
C SER A 205 -1.75 -6.66 11.26
N LEU A 206 -1.52 -6.98 12.52
CA LEU A 206 -1.90 -6.10 13.64
C LEU A 206 -1.31 -4.69 13.47
N LYS A 207 -0.09 -4.59 12.97
CA LYS A 207 0.58 -3.30 12.74
C LYS A 207 -0.03 -2.54 11.57
N GLY A 208 -0.34 -3.22 10.47
CA GLY A 208 -1.05 -2.62 9.35
C GLY A 208 -2.43 -2.10 9.76
N SER A 209 -3.15 -2.87 10.57
CA SER A 209 -4.44 -2.46 11.15
C SER A 209 -4.29 -1.18 11.99
N ARG A 210 -3.29 -1.10 12.88
CA ARG A 210 -3.01 0.13 13.64
C ARG A 210 -2.66 1.32 12.74
N PHE A 211 -1.84 1.10 11.70
CA PHE A 211 -1.45 2.18 10.79
C PHE A 211 -2.65 2.81 10.09
N ILE A 212 -3.63 2.00 9.66
CA ILE A 212 -4.82 2.51 8.99
C ILE A 212 -5.81 3.20 9.95
N GLN A 213 -5.73 2.94 11.25
CA GLN A 213 -6.57 3.63 12.25
C GLN A 213 -6.09 5.07 12.54
N ILE A 214 -4.90 5.44 12.10
CA ILE A 214 -4.42 6.84 12.20
C ILE A 214 -5.06 7.64 11.06
N ASP A 215 -5.70 8.77 11.37
CA ASP A 215 -6.34 9.60 10.37
C ASP A 215 -5.34 10.12 9.33
N ASN A 216 -5.76 10.08 8.06
CA ASN A 216 -4.96 10.61 6.97
C ASN A 216 -5.50 11.97 6.52
N PRO A 217 -4.70 13.04 6.59
CA PRO A 217 -5.19 14.39 6.36
C PRO A 217 -5.62 14.62 4.90
N LEU A 218 -5.00 13.94 3.92
CA LEU A 218 -5.39 14.04 2.52
C LEU A 218 -6.75 13.37 2.26
N LEU A 219 -7.00 12.21 2.87
CA LEU A 219 -8.30 11.54 2.71
C LEU A 219 -9.42 12.27 3.43
N GLU A 220 -9.15 12.96 4.53
CA GLU A 220 -10.17 13.68 5.30
C GLU A 220 -10.42 15.09 4.75
N ASN A 221 -9.35 15.83 4.45
CA ASN A 221 -9.41 17.26 4.14
C ASN A 221 -9.14 17.55 2.65
N GLY A 222 -8.89 16.52 1.86
CA GLY A 222 -8.65 16.63 0.43
C GLY A 222 -7.20 17.02 0.06
N PRO A 223 -6.95 17.29 -1.22
CA PRO A 223 -5.62 17.33 -1.81
C PRO A 223 -4.82 18.59 -1.46
N ASP A 224 -5.39 19.56 -0.75
CA ASP A 224 -4.64 20.67 -0.15
C ASP A 224 -3.82 20.21 1.07
N ALA A 225 -4.32 19.22 1.81
CA ALA A 225 -3.70 18.70 3.01
C ALA A 225 -2.48 17.80 2.70
N PRO A 226 -1.49 17.65 3.62
CA PRO A 226 -0.31 16.84 3.37
C PRO A 226 -0.66 15.36 3.12
N THR A 227 0.25 14.60 2.49
CA THR A 227 0.03 13.17 2.20
C THR A 227 0.09 12.28 3.44
N LEU A 228 0.77 12.74 4.49
CA LEU A 228 0.87 12.10 5.80
C LEU A 228 0.70 13.14 6.92
N SER A 229 0.05 12.75 8.02
CA SER A 229 0.09 13.48 9.29
C SER A 229 1.42 13.27 10.02
N GLU A 230 1.71 14.11 11.02
CA GLU A 230 2.90 13.89 11.88
C GLU A 230 2.82 12.57 12.65
N GLU A 231 1.61 12.13 13.02
CA GLU A 231 1.40 10.84 13.69
C GLU A 231 1.67 9.66 12.75
N GLU A 232 1.23 9.73 11.49
CA GLU A 232 1.57 8.71 10.48
C GLU A 232 3.08 8.65 10.24
N GLN A 233 3.75 9.81 10.14
CA GLN A 233 5.21 9.88 10.01
C GLN A 233 5.92 9.21 11.20
N ALA A 234 5.50 9.53 12.43
CA ALA A 234 6.07 8.97 13.65
C ALA A 234 5.84 7.44 13.73
N PHE A 235 4.66 6.96 13.34
CA PHE A 235 4.35 5.53 13.29
C PHE A 235 5.25 4.77 12.32
N ILE A 236 5.41 5.30 11.10
CA ILE A 236 6.26 4.68 10.07
C ILE A 236 7.73 4.69 10.51
N ILE A 237 8.23 5.81 11.03
CA ILE A 237 9.62 5.90 11.50
C ILE A 237 9.86 4.95 12.67
N THR A 238 8.90 4.83 13.59
CA THR A 238 9.00 3.87 14.70
C THR A 238 9.02 2.43 14.19
N THR A 239 8.24 2.11 13.16
CA THR A 239 8.26 0.80 12.50
C THR A 239 9.63 0.49 11.89
N ILE A 240 10.18 1.42 11.10
CA ILE A 240 11.51 1.27 10.49
C ILE A 240 12.59 1.15 11.57
N ARG A 241 12.54 1.98 12.61
CA ARG A 241 13.49 1.96 13.74
C ARG A 241 13.50 0.61 14.47
N ASN A 242 12.33 0.01 14.68
CA ASN A 242 12.19 -1.17 15.54
C ASN A 242 12.36 -2.49 14.78
N GLU A 243 12.17 -2.51 13.47
CA GLU A 243 12.17 -3.76 12.69
C GLU A 243 13.13 -3.76 11.50
N MET A 244 13.63 -2.61 11.08
CA MET A 244 14.49 -2.49 9.89
C MET A 244 15.77 -1.75 10.27
N ASP A 245 16.59 -2.35 11.15
CA ASP A 245 17.82 -1.72 11.67
C ASP A 245 18.71 -1.16 10.55
N GLU A 246 18.90 -1.94 9.48
CA GLU A 246 19.74 -1.54 8.35
C GLU A 246 19.20 -0.30 7.61
N GLU A 247 17.90 -0.27 7.28
CA GLU A 247 17.25 0.90 6.68
C GLU A 247 17.32 2.11 7.62
N TYR A 248 17.06 1.92 8.91
CA TYR A 248 17.09 3.01 9.88
C TYR A 248 18.50 3.61 10.03
N ARG A 249 19.53 2.75 10.11
CA ARG A 249 20.94 3.16 10.14
C ARG A 249 21.32 3.90 8.86
N PHE A 250 20.88 3.42 7.71
CA PHE A 250 21.13 4.10 6.44
C PHE A 250 20.46 5.47 6.37
N MET A 251 19.21 5.61 6.84
CA MET A 251 18.52 6.90 6.92
C MET A 251 19.27 7.89 7.81
N LYS A 252 19.79 7.46 8.98
CA LYS A 252 20.62 8.32 9.85
C LYS A 252 21.93 8.71 9.18
N HIS A 253 22.59 7.76 8.52
CA HIS A 253 23.84 8.02 7.78
C HIS A 253 23.62 9.07 6.68
N VAL A 254 22.54 8.92 5.89
CA VAL A 254 22.13 9.90 4.88
C VAL A 254 21.87 11.27 5.50
N TYR A 255 21.14 11.34 6.62
CA TYR A 255 20.87 12.59 7.31
C TYR A 255 22.16 13.31 7.69
N ASN A 256 23.08 12.61 8.39
CA ASN A 256 24.32 13.20 8.90
C ASN A 256 25.22 13.72 7.76
N ILE A 257 25.33 12.96 6.66
CA ILE A 257 26.09 13.39 5.49
C ILE A 257 25.53 14.68 4.88
N LEU A 258 24.21 14.80 4.82
CA LEU A 258 23.55 15.99 4.25
C LEU A 258 23.54 17.18 5.22
N GLU A 259 23.58 16.93 6.53
CA GLU A 259 23.68 17.98 7.55
C GLU A 259 25.06 18.66 7.53
N GLU A 260 26.12 17.87 7.41
CA GLU A 260 27.50 18.36 7.36
C GLU A 260 27.92 18.87 5.97
N GLY A 261 27.19 18.42 4.95
CA GLY A 261 27.55 18.60 3.55
C GLY A 261 26.91 19.81 2.89
N GLU A 262 27.63 20.45 1.97
CA GLU A 262 27.07 21.42 1.03
C GLU A 262 26.94 20.85 -0.39
N GLY A 263 25.78 21.02 -1.03
CA GLY A 263 25.62 20.66 -2.43
C GLY A 263 24.53 19.64 -2.72
N ALA A 264 24.63 19.02 -3.90
CA ALA A 264 23.72 17.95 -4.27
C ALA A 264 24.14 16.64 -3.59
N TYR A 265 23.18 15.79 -3.23
CA TYR A 265 23.47 14.50 -2.58
C TYR A 265 24.41 13.61 -3.41
N THR A 266 24.42 13.77 -4.73
CA THR A 266 25.32 13.05 -5.64
C THR A 266 26.79 13.34 -5.42
N ASN A 267 27.13 14.41 -4.70
CA ASN A 267 28.50 14.70 -4.28
C ASN A 267 29.00 13.75 -3.18
N TYR A 268 28.10 12.98 -2.57
CA TYR A 268 28.38 12.09 -1.45
C TYR A 268 28.18 10.62 -1.77
N LEU A 269 28.15 10.25 -3.07
CA LEU A 269 27.96 8.85 -3.46
C LEU A 269 29.02 7.91 -2.87
N ASP A 270 30.27 8.37 -2.74
CA ASP A 270 31.33 7.57 -2.12
C ASP A 270 31.04 7.30 -0.63
N LYS A 271 30.58 8.30 0.12
CA LYS A 271 30.18 8.10 1.53
C LYS A 271 28.98 7.16 1.69
N PHE A 272 28.06 7.14 0.72
CA PHE A 272 26.95 6.18 0.73
C PHE A 272 27.41 4.78 0.33
N ARG A 273 28.36 4.68 -0.61
CA ARG A 273 29.00 3.41 -0.97
C ARG A 273 29.67 2.79 0.23
N ASP A 274 30.47 3.56 0.98
CA ASP A 274 31.17 3.06 2.17
C ASP A 274 30.21 2.38 3.16
N PHE A 275 29.02 2.95 3.36
CA PHE A 275 27.98 2.32 4.19
C PHE A 275 27.40 1.05 3.54
N LEU A 276 27.08 1.12 2.25
CA LEU A 276 26.40 0.04 1.53
C LEU A 276 27.28 -1.19 1.29
N GLU A 277 28.61 -1.02 1.22
CA GLU A 277 29.57 -2.12 1.14
C GLU A 277 29.50 -3.02 2.38
N ASP A 278 29.32 -2.43 3.56
CA ASP A 278 29.18 -3.16 4.82
C ASP A 278 27.75 -3.68 5.07
N SER A 279 26.80 -3.35 4.19
CA SER A 279 25.39 -3.65 4.38
C SER A 279 25.06 -5.12 4.02
N PRO A 280 24.40 -5.88 4.91
CA PRO A 280 23.96 -7.24 4.59
C PRO A 280 22.92 -7.29 3.45
N ALA A 281 22.28 -6.18 3.14
CA ALA A 281 21.26 -6.08 2.09
C ALA A 281 21.84 -6.05 0.67
N ILE A 282 23.09 -5.59 0.51
CA ILE A 282 23.71 -5.36 -0.80
C ILE A 282 24.95 -6.24 -0.98
N GLY A 283 25.81 -6.32 0.03
CA GLY A 283 27.10 -7.00 -0.03
C GLY A 283 28.21 -6.17 -0.69
N ASP A 284 29.36 -6.83 -0.87
CA ASP A 284 30.60 -6.21 -1.32
C ASP A 284 30.50 -5.57 -2.73
N ASP A 285 31.12 -4.40 -2.91
CA ASP A 285 31.29 -3.68 -4.19
C ASP A 285 29.96 -3.33 -4.91
N PRO A 286 29.09 -2.49 -4.31
CA PRO A 286 27.84 -2.07 -4.92
C PRO A 286 28.10 -1.18 -6.13
N SER A 287 27.56 -1.52 -7.31
CA SER A 287 27.72 -0.66 -8.50
C SER A 287 27.22 0.79 -8.26
N ASP A 288 27.76 1.77 -8.98
CA ASP A 288 27.34 3.19 -8.89
C ASP A 288 25.82 3.39 -9.03
N ASN A 289 25.19 2.59 -9.88
CA ASN A 289 23.75 2.62 -10.09
C ASN A 289 22.98 2.10 -8.87
N ASN A 290 23.52 1.08 -8.19
CA ASN A 290 22.96 0.56 -6.96
C ASN A 290 23.03 1.63 -5.84
N VAL A 291 24.22 2.20 -5.61
CA VAL A 291 24.44 3.27 -4.62
C VAL A 291 23.52 4.47 -4.88
N ARG A 292 23.46 4.95 -6.12
CA ARG A 292 22.60 6.09 -6.49
C ARG A 292 21.13 5.78 -6.30
N SER A 293 20.68 4.56 -6.61
CA SER A 293 19.28 4.16 -6.48
C SER A 293 18.86 4.02 -5.02
N ASN A 294 19.68 3.38 -4.19
CA ASN A 294 19.42 3.23 -2.75
C ASN A 294 19.43 4.59 -2.04
N ALA A 295 20.46 5.42 -2.25
CA ALA A 295 20.50 6.77 -1.68
C ALA A 295 19.32 7.63 -2.16
N GLY A 296 18.99 7.58 -3.45
CA GLY A 296 17.86 8.33 -4.01
C GLY A 296 16.49 7.87 -3.46
N GLY A 297 16.31 6.56 -3.25
CA GLY A 297 15.13 5.97 -2.64
C GLY A 297 14.97 6.38 -1.18
N ALA A 298 16.02 6.21 -0.38
CA ALA A 298 16.05 6.61 1.03
C ALA A 298 15.78 8.10 1.21
N ILE A 299 16.45 8.97 0.44
CA ILE A 299 16.19 10.42 0.47
C ILE A 299 14.74 10.73 0.11
N SER A 300 14.17 10.06 -0.89
CA SER A 300 12.77 10.28 -1.29
C SER A 300 11.79 9.87 -0.21
N ARG A 301 12.03 8.75 0.49
CA ARG A 301 11.29 8.35 1.70
C ARG A 301 11.45 9.36 2.82
N MET A 302 12.67 9.79 3.11
CA MET A 302 12.96 10.75 4.18
C MET A 302 12.30 12.11 3.94
N VAL A 303 12.13 12.53 2.68
CA VAL A 303 11.31 13.71 2.34
C VAL A 303 9.84 13.48 2.63
N GLU A 304 9.29 12.32 2.27
CA GLU A 304 7.89 11.97 2.57
C GLU A 304 7.62 11.92 4.08
N LEU A 305 8.61 11.44 4.85
CA LEU A 305 8.55 11.29 6.30
C LEU A 305 8.84 12.59 7.07
N GLY A 306 9.13 13.70 6.39
CA GLY A 306 9.43 14.98 7.02
C GLY A 306 10.83 15.10 7.63
N ILE A 307 11.69 14.09 7.44
CA ILE A 307 13.08 14.09 7.94
C ILE A 307 13.94 15.07 7.14
N LEU A 308 13.71 15.12 5.83
CA LEU A 308 14.38 16.02 4.89
C LEU A 308 13.37 16.91 4.17
N GLU A 309 13.84 18.03 3.65
CA GLU A 309 13.11 18.89 2.74
C GLU A 309 13.85 19.00 1.41
N ARG A 310 13.10 19.19 0.31
CA ARG A 310 13.71 19.48 -0.99
C ARG A 310 14.32 20.89 -0.97
N GLY A 311 15.61 20.98 -1.30
CA GLY A 311 16.30 22.25 -1.46
C GLY A 311 15.87 23.00 -2.72
N ARG A 312 16.32 24.26 -2.85
CA ARG A 312 15.98 25.14 -3.98
C ARG A 312 16.57 24.67 -5.32
N ARG A 313 17.67 23.93 -5.28
CA ARG A 313 18.38 23.41 -6.46
C ARG A 313 18.12 21.92 -6.62
N ARG A 314 18.11 21.46 -7.87
CA ARG A 314 17.92 20.04 -8.17
C ARG A 314 18.98 19.19 -7.46
N GLY A 315 18.53 18.16 -6.74
CA GLY A 315 19.39 17.23 -6.01
C GLY A 315 19.90 17.75 -4.66
N TRP A 316 19.52 18.97 -4.27
CA TRP A 316 19.82 19.51 -2.94
C TRP A 316 18.68 19.16 -2.00
N TYR A 317 19.02 18.85 -0.76
CA TYR A 317 18.10 18.53 0.31
C TYR A 317 18.57 19.22 1.58
N ASN A 318 17.64 19.75 2.35
CA ASN A 318 17.92 20.33 3.66
C ASN A 318 17.48 19.32 4.73
N THR A 319 18.23 19.22 5.81
CA THR A 319 17.77 18.50 6.99
C THR A 319 16.65 19.28 7.68
N ASN A 320 15.67 18.56 8.23
CA ASN A 320 14.55 19.15 8.96
C ASN A 320 14.47 18.60 10.39
N ARG A 321 14.14 17.31 10.52
CA ARG A 321 14.01 16.63 11.81
C ARG A 321 14.82 15.34 11.80
N HIS A 322 15.86 15.27 12.64
CA HIS A 322 16.69 14.08 12.76
C HIS A 322 15.82 12.84 13.10
N PRO A 323 16.06 11.64 12.53
CA PRO A 323 15.24 10.45 12.78
C PRO A 323 15.04 10.08 14.25
N ASP A 324 16.01 10.36 15.12
CA ASP A 324 15.93 10.13 16.58
C ASP A 324 15.00 11.11 17.33
N LYS A 325 14.57 12.20 16.68
CA LYS A 325 13.69 13.22 17.29
C LYS A 325 12.21 12.92 17.11
N TYR A 326 11.85 11.84 16.42
CA TYR A 326 10.49 11.36 16.36
C TYR A 326 10.19 10.52 17.59
N ASP A 327 9.13 10.90 18.29
CA ASP A 327 8.62 10.17 19.44
C ASP A 327 8.26 8.74 19.02
N SER A 328 8.69 7.77 19.83
CA SER A 328 8.29 6.38 19.62
C SER A 328 6.80 6.24 19.89
N VAL A 329 6.05 5.84 18.87
CA VAL A 329 4.64 5.49 19.01
C VAL A 329 4.54 4.01 19.40
N ASN A 330 3.55 3.64 20.22
CA ASN A 330 3.42 2.24 20.63
C ASN A 330 2.96 1.36 19.44
N ILE A 331 3.91 0.65 18.82
CA ILE A 331 3.65 -0.22 17.67
C ILE A 331 3.43 -1.70 18.05
N ILE A 332 3.69 -2.09 19.30
CA ILE A 332 3.50 -3.45 19.85
C ILE A 332 2.45 -3.37 21.00
N PRO A 333 1.72 -4.45 21.37
CA PRO A 333 0.85 -4.45 22.54
C PRO A 333 1.58 -4.17 23.87
#